data_AF-A0A7C4KAU5-F1
#
_entry.id   AF-A0A7C4KAU5-F1
#
_cell.length_a   1.000
_cell.length_b   1.000
_cell.length_c   1.000
_cell.angle_alpha   90.00
_cell.angle_beta   90.00
_cell.angle_gamma   90.00
#
_symmetry.space_group_name_H-M   'P 1'
#
loop_
_entity.id
_entity.type
_entity.pdbx_description
1 polymer ?
#
loop_
_entity_poly.entity_id
_entity_poly.type
_entity_poly.pdbx_seq_one_letter_code
_entity_poly.pdbx_strand_id
1 'polypeptide(L)'
;MARIFDVIEYPNEMRDEIVHRFPEAGPGNFRIGSQLIVRESQAAVFFRDGNALDVFGPGRHTIVTYNIPLLIDSIGKALFNERTPFPAEVYFVSMREFADRKWGTPQPIIVRNPNMGLGVALLQGFGTYSYQVRDPQQFVTQIVGAQGFYTTSDIEGRLRSMLLSKLQDLLGETAASHSVPELIGLTEELGAGVRAKSQDDFAAIGLTLKSFYIENMRPSSKSAEELRAMGMLDMQTYTQLQAADALRDAAQNPSGGAGLTAGIGAGIGVGNVISQSLSGMTGGAAGAGGAAPGTPSPAGGAPAVMTPAEAAAYLRVSEEDVIAAINAGELKAKKIGNAFRISKEALDEFLKGS
;
A
#
# COMPACT_ATOMS: atom_id res chain seq x y z
N MET A 1 -62.58 11.55 7.33
CA MET A 1 -62.36 12.09 8.69
C MET A 1 -61.36 13.23 8.60
N ALA A 2 -61.60 14.34 9.29
CA ALA A 2 -60.59 15.38 9.44
C ALA A 2 -59.40 14.83 10.22
N ARG A 3 -58.19 15.05 9.70
CA ARG A 3 -56.96 14.60 10.33
C ARG A 3 -56.55 15.76 11.25
N ILE A 4 -56.54 15.53 12.57
CA ILE A 4 -56.43 16.62 13.59
C ILE A 4 -55.04 16.62 14.22
N PHE A 5 -54.54 15.43 14.56
CA PHE A 5 -53.19 15.22 15.05
C PHE A 5 -52.55 14.09 14.23
N ASP A 6 -51.26 14.22 13.96
CA ASP A 6 -50.48 13.18 13.30
C ASP A 6 -49.56 12.49 14.31
N VAL A 7 -49.41 11.17 14.18
CA VAL A 7 -48.42 10.39 14.92
C VAL A 7 -47.28 10.11 13.95
N ILE A 8 -46.09 10.57 14.30
CA ILE A 8 -44.87 10.44 13.52
C ILE A 8 -43.97 9.48 14.28
N GLU A 9 -43.81 8.29 13.73
CA GLU A 9 -42.94 7.26 14.30
C GLU A 9 -42.31 6.43 13.20
N TYR A 10 -41.13 5.88 13.48
CA TYR A 10 -40.51 4.89 12.62
C TYR A 10 -40.15 3.64 13.44
N PRO A 11 -40.99 2.58 13.39
CA PRO A 11 -40.82 1.41 14.25
C PRO A 11 -39.68 0.48 13.82
N ASN A 12 -39.12 0.68 12.62
CA ASN A 12 -38.02 -0.15 12.10
C ASN A 12 -36.73 0.10 12.89
N GLU A 13 -36.05 -0.97 13.27
CA GLU A 13 -34.73 -0.95 13.89
C GLU A 13 -33.60 -0.59 12.92
N MET A 14 -33.85 -0.07 11.71
CA MET A 14 -32.86 0.57 10.82
C MET A 14 -31.55 -0.22 10.60
N ARG A 15 -31.55 -1.55 10.56
CA ARG A 15 -30.30 -2.34 10.62
C ARG A 15 -29.29 -2.02 9.50
N ASP A 16 -29.79 -1.78 8.29
CA ASP A 16 -29.01 -1.44 7.09
C ASP A 16 -29.22 0.02 6.64
N GLU A 17 -29.95 0.81 7.44
CA GLU A 17 -30.31 2.20 7.15
C GLU A 17 -29.72 3.12 8.23
N ILE A 18 -29.07 4.20 7.82
CA ILE A 18 -28.52 5.16 8.80
C ILE A 18 -29.53 6.26 9.07
N VAL A 19 -30.25 6.71 8.03
CA VAL A 19 -31.23 7.78 8.12
C VAL A 19 -32.49 7.44 7.33
N HIS A 20 -33.63 7.61 7.97
CA HIS A 20 -34.95 7.51 7.37
C HIS A 20 -35.64 8.87 7.38
N ARG A 21 -36.08 9.35 6.20
CA ARG A 21 -36.80 10.62 6.06
C ARG A 21 -38.31 10.39 6.10
N PHE A 22 -39.01 11.16 6.92
CA PHE A 22 -40.46 11.19 7.00
C PHE A 22 -41.00 12.61 6.74
N PRO A 23 -41.96 12.80 5.83
CA PRO A 23 -42.47 11.80 4.87
C PRO A 23 -41.42 11.42 3.81
N GLU A 24 -41.54 10.21 3.24
CA GLU A 24 -40.57 9.67 2.27
C GLU A 24 -40.48 10.55 1.00
N ALA A 25 -41.59 11.13 0.58
CA ALA A 25 -41.67 11.98 -0.61
C ALA A 25 -42.45 13.28 -0.36
N GLY A 26 -41.99 14.35 -0.99
CA GLY A 26 -42.62 15.67 -0.95
C GLY A 26 -42.40 16.44 0.37
N PRO A 27 -42.98 17.65 0.46
CA PRO A 27 -42.98 18.44 1.68
C PRO A 27 -43.98 17.87 2.69
N GLY A 28 -43.54 17.57 3.90
CA GLY A 28 -44.44 17.12 4.95
C GLY A 28 -45.33 18.23 5.49
N ASN A 29 -46.56 17.86 5.85
CA ASN A 29 -47.56 18.75 6.43
C ASN A 29 -47.92 18.24 7.84
N PHE A 30 -47.03 18.47 8.81
CA PHE A 30 -47.28 18.12 10.21
C PHE A 30 -48.08 19.21 10.90
N ARG A 31 -49.19 18.84 11.54
CA ARG A 31 -50.06 19.75 12.29
C ARG A 31 -49.51 20.08 13.68
N ILE A 32 -49.92 21.21 14.22
CA ILE A 32 -49.59 21.59 15.60
C ILE A 32 -50.12 20.53 16.57
N GLY A 33 -49.29 20.13 17.55
CA GLY A 33 -49.67 19.12 18.55
C GLY A 33 -49.50 17.67 18.09
N SER A 34 -48.97 17.46 16.88
CA SER A 34 -48.59 16.12 16.40
C SER A 34 -47.56 15.48 17.34
N GLN A 35 -47.67 14.17 17.53
CA GLN A 35 -46.82 13.41 18.44
C GLN A 35 -45.68 12.76 17.66
N LEU A 36 -44.44 13.06 18.05
CA LEU A 36 -43.22 12.41 17.56
C LEU A 36 -42.80 11.35 18.56
N ILE A 37 -42.72 10.09 18.13
CA ILE A 37 -42.29 8.97 18.98
C ILE A 37 -40.96 8.47 18.46
N VAL A 38 -39.92 8.61 19.28
CA VAL A 38 -38.55 8.22 18.98
C VAL A 38 -38.18 6.98 19.80
N ARG A 39 -37.62 5.96 19.15
CA ARG A 39 -37.19 4.72 19.81
C ARG A 39 -35.81 4.90 20.46
N GLU A 40 -35.47 4.01 21.39
CA GLU A 40 -34.24 4.10 22.19
C GLU A 40 -32.95 4.13 21.36
N SER A 41 -32.90 3.38 20.25
CA SER A 41 -31.74 3.32 19.35
C SER A 41 -31.76 4.37 18.23
N GLN A 42 -32.63 5.38 18.33
CA GLN A 42 -32.84 6.40 17.32
C GLN A 42 -32.78 7.81 17.93
N ALA A 43 -32.44 8.78 17.09
CA ALA A 43 -32.67 10.20 17.33
C ALA A 43 -33.52 10.74 16.17
N ALA A 44 -34.34 11.76 16.41
CA ALA A 44 -35.13 12.39 15.36
C ALA A 44 -34.71 13.85 15.19
N VAL A 45 -34.28 14.22 13.98
CA VAL A 45 -33.94 15.61 13.64
C VAL A 45 -35.12 16.24 12.93
N PHE A 46 -35.64 17.33 13.50
CA PHE A 46 -36.78 18.03 12.94
C PHE A 46 -36.33 19.21 12.08
N PHE A 47 -36.78 19.21 10.84
CA PHE A 47 -36.55 20.26 9.87
C PHE A 47 -37.84 21.01 9.57
N ARG A 48 -37.74 22.34 9.51
CA ARG A 48 -38.83 23.20 9.06
C ARG A 48 -38.24 24.36 8.27
N ASP A 49 -38.89 24.74 7.18
CA ASP A 49 -38.49 25.87 6.36
C ASP A 49 -37.01 25.78 5.89
N GLY A 50 -36.50 24.55 5.71
CA GLY A 50 -35.10 24.29 5.31
C GLY A 50 -34.06 24.34 6.43
N ASN A 51 -34.46 24.62 7.69
CA ASN A 51 -33.55 24.67 8.84
C ASN A 51 -33.77 23.49 9.77
N ALA A 52 -32.68 22.91 10.30
CA ALA A 52 -32.74 21.99 11.43
C ALA A 52 -33.07 22.78 12.69
N LEU A 53 -34.24 22.52 13.28
CA LEU A 53 -34.71 23.27 14.45
C LEU A 53 -34.34 22.61 15.77
N ASP A 54 -34.42 21.28 15.85
CA ASP A 54 -34.15 20.55 17.08
C ASP A 54 -33.84 19.06 16.84
N VAL A 55 -33.19 18.44 17.82
CA VAL A 55 -32.88 17.01 17.88
C VAL A 55 -33.59 16.38 19.07
N PHE A 56 -34.49 15.45 18.77
CA PHE A 56 -35.27 14.72 19.77
C PHE A 56 -34.61 13.37 20.07
N GLY A 57 -34.32 13.13 21.35
CA GLY A 57 -33.88 11.82 21.85
C GLY A 57 -35.05 10.85 22.06
N PRO A 58 -34.79 9.65 22.61
CA PRO A 58 -35.81 8.63 22.84
C PRO A 58 -37.01 9.12 23.68
N GLY A 59 -38.21 8.69 23.30
CA GLY A 59 -39.45 9.04 24.00
C GLY A 59 -40.49 9.72 23.12
N ARG A 60 -41.53 10.24 23.76
CA ARG A 60 -42.63 10.93 23.09
C ARG A 60 -42.48 12.44 23.23
N HIS A 61 -42.48 13.13 22.10
CA HIS A 61 -42.34 14.57 21.98
C HIS A 61 -43.53 15.16 21.24
N THR A 62 -43.89 16.40 21.56
CA THR A 62 -44.97 17.11 20.86
C THR A 62 -44.37 18.15 19.94
N ILE A 63 -44.66 18.05 18.64
CA ILE A 63 -44.15 19.00 17.65
C ILE A 63 -45.06 20.23 17.62
N VAL A 64 -44.43 21.40 17.71
CA VAL A 64 -45.10 22.69 17.54
C VAL A 64 -44.79 23.22 16.14
N THR A 65 -45.80 23.20 15.26
CA THR A 65 -45.74 23.81 13.92
C THR A 65 -46.76 24.95 13.81
N TYR A 66 -46.59 25.82 12.80
CA TYR A 66 -47.57 26.85 12.46
C TYR A 66 -48.76 26.31 11.64
N ASN A 67 -48.81 25.00 11.39
CA ASN A 67 -49.93 24.35 10.69
C ASN A 67 -51.09 24.12 11.65
N ILE A 68 -52.03 25.05 11.69
CA ILE A 68 -53.26 24.93 12.49
C ILE A 68 -54.22 23.95 11.78
N PRO A 69 -54.70 22.89 12.47
CA PRO A 69 -55.65 21.92 11.94
C PRO A 69 -56.89 22.58 11.34
N LEU A 70 -57.46 22.01 10.28
CA LEU A 70 -58.64 22.49 9.53
C LEU A 70 -58.42 23.79 8.74
N LEU A 71 -57.73 24.78 9.31
CA LEU A 71 -57.43 26.04 8.63
C LEU A 71 -56.45 25.82 7.46
N ILE A 72 -55.39 25.04 7.70
CA ILE A 72 -54.38 24.74 6.67
C ILE A 72 -54.95 23.90 5.52
N ASP A 73 -55.92 23.01 5.81
CA ASP A 73 -56.55 22.15 4.81
C ASP A 73 -57.50 22.95 3.90
N SER A 74 -58.13 24.01 4.42
CA SER A 74 -58.95 24.94 3.62
C SER A 74 -58.10 25.95 2.83
N ILE A 75 -57.06 26.52 3.45
CA ILE A 75 -56.18 27.51 2.81
C ILE A 75 -55.25 26.86 1.76
N GLY A 76 -54.67 25.70 2.07
CA GLY A 76 -53.78 24.98 1.17
C GLY A 76 -54.48 24.59 -0.14
N LYS A 77 -55.74 24.16 -0.06
CA LYS A 77 -56.57 23.84 -1.24
C LYS A 77 -56.94 25.06 -2.08
N ALA A 78 -57.19 26.21 -1.44
CA ALA A 78 -57.70 27.39 -2.11
C ALA A 78 -56.60 28.32 -2.68
N LEU A 79 -55.42 28.38 -2.04
CA LEU A 79 -54.41 29.40 -2.33
C LEU A 79 -53.03 28.85 -2.73
N PHE A 80 -52.72 27.59 -2.40
CA PHE A 80 -51.36 27.05 -2.53
C PHE A 80 -51.29 25.71 -3.29
N ASN A 81 -52.23 25.47 -4.22
CA ASN A 81 -52.27 24.26 -5.06
C ASN A 81 -52.14 22.95 -4.24
N GLU A 82 -52.88 22.85 -3.14
CA GLU A 82 -52.89 21.70 -2.22
C GLU A 82 -51.56 21.45 -1.48
N ARG A 83 -50.61 22.39 -1.53
CA ARG A 83 -49.35 22.32 -0.77
C ARG A 83 -49.44 23.09 0.54
N THR A 84 -48.69 22.63 1.55
CA THR A 84 -48.55 23.37 2.80
C THR A 84 -47.52 24.50 2.64
N PRO A 85 -47.81 25.73 3.10
CA PRO A 85 -46.85 26.83 3.13
C PRO A 85 -45.75 26.64 4.19
N PHE A 86 -45.94 25.72 5.15
CA PHE A 86 -44.97 25.41 6.21
C PHE A 86 -44.52 23.95 6.08
N PRO A 87 -43.58 23.65 5.15
CA PRO A 87 -43.07 22.31 4.97
C PRO A 87 -42.26 21.91 6.21
N ALA A 88 -42.53 20.70 6.70
CA ALA A 88 -41.84 20.14 7.85
C ALA A 88 -41.45 18.68 7.56
N GLU A 89 -40.28 18.29 8.00
CA GLU A 89 -39.68 16.99 7.72
C GLU A 89 -39.00 16.46 8.99
N VAL A 90 -39.05 15.16 9.20
CA VAL A 90 -38.38 14.49 10.33
C VAL A 90 -37.42 13.46 9.75
N TYR A 91 -36.18 13.51 10.18
CA TYR A 91 -35.18 12.50 9.85
C TYR A 91 -34.92 11.66 11.09
N PHE A 92 -35.32 10.39 11.04
CA PHE A 92 -34.92 9.42 12.04
C PHE A 92 -33.51 8.95 11.73
N VAL A 93 -32.61 9.09 12.69
CA VAL A 93 -31.21 8.73 12.57
C VAL A 93 -30.92 7.59 13.53
N SER A 94 -30.26 6.56 13.05
CA SER A 94 -29.82 5.46 13.88
C SER A 94 -28.64 5.88 14.76
N MET A 95 -28.79 5.70 16.06
CA MET A 95 -27.75 5.96 17.06
C MET A 95 -26.97 4.69 17.43
N ARG A 96 -27.24 3.56 16.76
CA ARG A 96 -26.54 2.30 17.05
C ARG A 96 -25.11 2.32 16.51
N GLU A 97 -24.30 1.43 17.07
CA GLU A 97 -22.98 1.13 16.52
C GLU A 97 -23.12 0.25 15.27
N PHE A 98 -22.53 0.70 14.16
CA PHE A 98 -22.37 -0.08 12.95
C PHE A 98 -21.04 -0.82 13.03
N ALA A 99 -21.08 -2.01 13.63
CA ALA A 99 -19.92 -2.86 13.85
C ALA A 99 -19.49 -3.62 12.58
N ASP A 100 -18.24 -4.09 12.61
CA ASP A 100 -17.66 -5.05 11.65
C ASP A 100 -17.78 -4.65 10.18
N ARG A 101 -17.70 -3.35 9.89
CA ARG A 101 -17.70 -2.85 8.52
C ARG A 101 -16.34 -3.10 7.90
N LYS A 102 -16.34 -3.74 6.74
CA LYS A 102 -15.10 -4.13 6.07
C LYS A 102 -14.46 -2.94 5.38
N TRP A 103 -13.14 -2.86 5.45
CA TRP A 103 -12.35 -1.96 4.62
C TRP A 103 -11.22 -2.74 3.97
N GLY A 104 -10.70 -2.20 2.86
CA GLY A 104 -9.54 -2.77 2.18
C GLY A 104 -9.00 -1.80 1.15
N THR A 105 -7.73 -1.97 0.81
CA THR A 105 -7.06 -1.18 -0.22
C THR A 105 -7.42 -1.72 -1.61
N PRO A 106 -8.19 -0.98 -2.44
CA PRO A 106 -8.52 -1.44 -3.80
C PRO A 106 -7.29 -1.46 -4.69
N GLN A 107 -6.36 -0.54 -4.46
CA GLN A 107 -5.06 -0.47 -5.13
C GLN A 107 -3.95 -0.66 -4.09
N PRO A 108 -2.87 -1.39 -4.42
CA PRO A 108 -1.72 -1.52 -3.53
C PRO A 108 -1.12 -0.15 -3.21
N ILE A 109 -0.77 0.05 -1.94
CA ILE A 109 -0.07 1.24 -1.46
C ILE A 109 1.43 1.02 -1.64
N ILE A 110 2.09 1.96 -2.28
CA ILE A 110 3.56 1.96 -2.40
C ILE A 110 4.14 2.41 -1.06
N VAL A 111 4.93 1.54 -0.43
CA VAL A 111 5.65 1.86 0.79
C VAL A 111 7.15 1.68 0.57
N ARG A 112 7.94 2.46 1.31
CA ARG A 112 9.40 2.25 1.36
C ARG A 112 9.68 0.95 2.13
N ASN A 113 10.71 0.24 1.74
CA ASN A 113 11.14 -0.98 2.41
C ASN A 113 12.66 -0.91 2.64
N PRO A 114 13.11 -0.16 3.65
CA PRO A 114 14.53 0.02 3.91
C PRO A 114 15.21 -1.33 4.16
N ASN A 115 16.43 -1.49 3.64
CA ASN A 115 17.28 -2.67 3.83
C ASN A 115 16.75 -3.99 3.24
N MET A 116 15.71 -3.97 2.38
CA MET A 116 15.16 -5.18 1.76
C MET A 116 14.79 -5.03 0.28
N GLY A 117 15.19 -6.03 -0.52
CA GLY A 117 14.79 -6.18 -1.92
C GLY A 117 15.07 -4.94 -2.78
N LEU A 118 14.02 -4.44 -3.44
CA LEU A 118 14.07 -3.27 -4.34
C LEU A 118 14.00 -1.92 -3.60
N GLY A 119 14.01 -1.90 -2.26
CA GLY A 119 13.86 -0.68 -1.46
C GLY A 119 12.43 -0.11 -1.40
N VAL A 120 11.49 -0.72 -2.13
CA VAL A 120 10.06 -0.40 -2.14
C VAL A 120 9.24 -1.68 -2.17
N ALA A 121 8.04 -1.63 -1.58
CA ALA A 121 7.09 -2.72 -1.60
C ALA A 121 5.68 -2.19 -1.86
N LEU A 122 4.87 -3.04 -2.49
CA LEU A 122 3.45 -2.80 -2.65
C LEU A 122 2.71 -3.52 -1.54
N LEU A 123 2.00 -2.79 -0.68
CA LEU A 123 1.20 -3.38 0.38
C LEU A 123 -0.28 -3.30 0.06
N GLN A 124 -0.99 -4.39 0.33
CA GLN A 124 -2.44 -4.42 0.36
C GLN A 124 -2.89 -4.80 1.76
N GLY A 125 -3.74 -3.94 2.33
CA GLY A 125 -4.32 -4.12 3.65
C GLY A 125 -5.82 -4.38 3.58
N PHE A 126 -6.32 -5.18 4.51
CA PHE A 126 -7.75 -5.33 4.76
C PHE A 126 -8.01 -5.48 6.25
N GLY A 127 -9.25 -5.17 6.64
CA GLY A 127 -9.70 -5.37 8.01
C GLY A 127 -11.11 -4.84 8.21
N THR A 128 -11.39 -4.47 9.45
CA THR A 128 -12.72 -4.04 9.89
C THR A 128 -12.66 -2.72 10.65
N TYR A 129 -13.75 -1.96 10.60
CA TYR A 129 -13.93 -0.73 11.35
C TYR A 129 -15.36 -0.65 11.86
N SER A 130 -15.56 0.08 12.95
CA SER A 130 -16.88 0.31 13.53
C SER A 130 -17.08 1.80 13.77
N TYR A 131 -18.28 2.30 13.52
CA TYR A 131 -18.62 3.70 13.71
C TYR A 131 -20.02 3.87 14.29
N GLN A 132 -20.27 5.05 14.85
CA GLN A 132 -21.55 5.42 15.45
C GLN A 132 -21.86 6.87 15.12
N VAL A 133 -23.14 7.20 14.93
CA VAL A 133 -23.57 8.60 14.82
C VAL A 133 -23.42 9.28 16.19
N ARG A 134 -22.72 10.41 16.21
CA ARG A 134 -22.53 11.24 17.41
C ARG A 134 -23.44 12.45 17.41
N ASP A 135 -23.50 13.13 16.27
CA ASP A 135 -24.29 14.33 16.06
C ASP A 135 -25.25 14.09 14.88
N PRO A 136 -26.52 13.73 15.16
CA PRO A 136 -27.47 13.41 14.11
C PRO A 136 -27.84 14.62 13.25
N GLN A 137 -27.84 15.84 13.82
CA GLN A 137 -28.15 17.05 13.06
C GLN A 137 -27.04 17.34 12.05
N GLN A 138 -25.79 17.34 12.50
CA GLN A 138 -24.64 17.53 11.63
C GLN A 138 -24.58 16.43 10.55
N PHE A 139 -24.82 15.17 10.94
CA PHE A 139 -24.84 14.05 10.01
C PHE A 139 -25.89 14.25 8.91
N VAL A 140 -27.14 14.57 9.27
CA VAL A 140 -28.22 14.77 8.29
C VAL A 140 -27.89 15.94 7.35
N THR A 141 -27.39 17.07 7.87
CA THR A 141 -27.03 18.22 7.03
C THR A 141 -25.91 17.90 6.05
N GLN A 142 -24.84 17.23 6.50
CA GLN A 142 -23.63 17.00 5.69
C GLN A 142 -23.73 15.80 4.74
N ILE A 143 -24.50 14.78 5.11
CA ILE A 143 -24.57 13.51 4.37
C ILE A 143 -25.87 13.42 3.57
N VAL A 144 -27.01 13.62 4.23
CA VAL A 144 -28.32 13.47 3.58
C VAL A 144 -28.65 14.72 2.74
N GLY A 145 -28.49 15.91 3.32
CA GLY A 145 -28.79 17.17 2.65
C GLY A 145 -27.88 17.48 1.46
N ALA A 146 -26.60 17.14 1.55
CA ALA A 146 -25.62 17.45 0.50
C ALA A 146 -25.42 16.31 -0.52
N GLN A 147 -25.49 15.04 -0.11
CA GLN A 147 -25.15 13.89 -0.97
C GLN A 147 -26.32 12.93 -1.22
N GLY A 148 -27.40 13.02 -0.43
CA GLY A 148 -28.55 12.13 -0.57
C GLY A 148 -28.26 10.69 -0.17
N PHE A 149 -27.31 10.46 0.75
CA PHE A 149 -26.99 9.12 1.24
C PHE A 149 -27.92 8.74 2.40
N TYR A 150 -28.63 7.63 2.26
CA TYR A 150 -29.58 7.14 3.27
C TYR A 150 -29.16 5.79 3.86
N THR A 151 -28.48 4.97 3.06
CA THR A 151 -28.10 3.60 3.42
C THR A 151 -26.64 3.49 3.85
N THR A 152 -26.30 2.39 4.54
CA THR A 152 -24.91 2.12 4.91
C THR A 152 -23.99 1.93 3.70
N SER A 153 -24.50 1.40 2.59
CA SER A 153 -23.71 1.16 1.37
C SER A 153 -23.29 2.46 0.67
N ASP A 154 -24.13 3.49 0.74
CA ASP A 154 -23.88 4.76 0.06
C ASP A 154 -22.67 5.49 0.68
N ILE A 155 -22.58 5.48 2.02
CA ILE A 155 -21.52 6.18 2.75
C ILE A 155 -20.22 5.36 2.86
N GLU A 156 -20.29 4.04 2.69
CA GLU A 156 -19.14 3.13 2.90
C GLU A 156 -17.93 3.53 2.05
N GLY A 157 -18.16 3.88 0.78
CA GLY A 157 -17.09 4.32 -0.11
C GLY A 157 -16.37 5.58 0.38
N ARG A 158 -17.13 6.54 0.93
CA ARG A 158 -16.58 7.79 1.49
C ARG A 158 -15.77 7.51 2.75
N LEU A 159 -16.32 6.75 3.70
CA LEU A 159 -15.63 6.41 4.96
C LEU A 159 -14.36 5.61 4.69
N ARG A 160 -14.42 4.64 3.78
CA ARG A 160 -13.25 3.86 3.36
C ARG A 160 -12.16 4.76 2.77
N SER A 161 -12.50 5.70 1.89
CA SER A 161 -11.52 6.63 1.31
C SER A 161 -10.85 7.52 2.38
N MET A 162 -11.63 8.00 3.36
CA MET A 162 -11.08 8.78 4.49
C MET A 162 -10.08 7.97 5.31
N LEU A 163 -10.45 6.75 5.71
CA LEU A 163 -9.58 5.84 6.47
C LEU A 163 -8.32 5.47 5.69
N LEU A 164 -8.45 5.15 4.40
CA LEU A 164 -7.32 4.79 3.54
C LEU A 164 -6.35 5.97 3.35
N SER A 165 -6.84 7.20 3.26
CA SER A 165 -5.97 8.37 3.17
C SER A 165 -5.10 8.53 4.42
N LYS A 166 -5.66 8.36 5.62
CA LYS A 166 -4.89 8.41 6.88
C LYS A 166 -3.94 7.23 7.04
N LEU A 167 -4.34 6.03 6.59
CA LEU A 167 -3.49 4.86 6.57
C LEU A 167 -2.28 5.06 5.65
N GLN A 168 -2.49 5.58 4.44
CA GLN A 168 -1.41 5.88 3.49
C GLN A 168 -0.40 6.89 4.06
N ASP A 169 -0.89 7.94 4.69
CA ASP A 169 -0.06 8.95 5.35
C ASP A 169 0.79 8.34 6.47
N LEU A 170 0.18 7.56 7.36
CA LEU A 170 0.90 6.86 8.44
C LEU A 170 1.90 5.83 7.94
N LEU A 171 1.54 5.07 6.92
CA LEU A 171 2.47 4.13 6.28
C LEU A 171 3.64 4.86 5.62
N GLY A 172 3.41 6.02 5.00
CA GLY A 172 4.47 6.86 4.44
C GLY A 172 5.48 7.32 5.49
N GLU A 173 5.00 7.70 6.68
CA GLU A 173 5.82 8.10 7.82
C GLU A 173 6.58 6.90 8.44
N THR A 174 5.88 5.80 8.74
CA THR A 174 6.46 4.65 9.46
C THR A 174 7.36 3.76 8.59
N ALA A 175 7.03 3.59 7.31
CA ALA A 175 7.80 2.78 6.37
C ALA A 175 9.14 3.40 5.97
N ALA A 176 9.38 4.67 6.34
CA ALA A 176 10.70 5.30 6.17
C ALA A 176 11.75 4.70 7.13
N SER A 177 11.31 4.24 8.30
CA SER A 177 12.19 3.73 9.37
C SER A 177 12.07 2.23 9.58
N HIS A 178 10.94 1.62 9.22
CA HIS A 178 10.66 0.21 9.43
C HIS A 178 10.53 -0.52 8.09
N SER A 179 11.09 -1.73 8.04
CA SER A 179 10.90 -2.65 6.92
C SER A 179 9.48 -3.22 6.91
N VAL A 180 9.05 -3.75 5.77
CA VAL A 180 7.69 -4.33 5.62
C VAL A 180 7.36 -5.41 6.65
N PRO A 181 8.25 -6.38 6.96
CA PRO A 181 7.97 -7.37 7.99
C PRO A 181 7.75 -6.76 9.37
N GLU A 182 8.46 -5.68 9.70
CA GLU A 182 8.28 -4.95 10.96
C GLU A 182 6.93 -4.22 10.99
N LEU A 183 6.50 -3.64 9.86
CA LEU A 183 5.18 -3.00 9.74
C LEU A 183 4.04 -4.01 9.97
N ILE A 184 4.20 -5.27 9.55
CA ILE A 184 3.22 -6.34 9.81
C ILE A 184 3.12 -6.63 11.31
N GLY A 185 4.22 -6.47 12.06
CA GLY A 185 4.23 -6.59 13.52
C GLY A 185 3.62 -5.38 14.26
N LEU A 186 3.43 -4.25 13.57
CA LEU A 186 2.94 -2.99 14.15
C LEU A 186 1.49 -2.66 13.72
N THR A 187 0.70 -3.67 13.36
CA THR A 187 -0.68 -3.47 12.86
C THR A 187 -1.61 -2.86 13.90
N GLU A 188 -1.39 -3.14 15.19
CA GLU A 188 -2.18 -2.56 16.28
C GLU A 188 -1.87 -1.07 16.45
N GLU A 189 -0.59 -0.69 16.43
CA GLU A 189 -0.12 0.70 16.51
C GLU A 189 -0.57 1.51 15.31
N LEU A 190 -0.46 0.93 14.10
CA LEU A 190 -0.97 1.54 12.87
C LEU A 190 -2.49 1.71 12.94
N GLY A 191 -3.21 0.70 13.44
CA GLY A 191 -4.66 0.78 13.60
C GLY A 191 -5.08 1.88 14.56
N ALA A 192 -4.41 1.97 15.72
CA ALA A 192 -4.62 3.02 16.71
C ALA A 192 -4.27 4.41 16.16
N GLY A 193 -3.17 4.52 15.41
CA GLY A 193 -2.75 5.76 14.75
C GLY A 193 -3.77 6.24 13.72
N VAL A 194 -4.25 5.34 12.85
CA VAL A 194 -5.28 5.67 11.84
C VAL A 194 -6.55 6.12 12.54
N ARG A 195 -6.96 5.40 13.60
CA ARG A 195 -8.13 5.77 14.38
C ARG A 195 -8.00 7.18 14.93
N ALA A 196 -6.89 7.51 15.58
CA ALA A 196 -6.65 8.83 16.15
C ALA A 196 -6.66 9.93 15.08
N LYS A 197 -5.90 9.76 13.98
CA LYS A 197 -5.85 10.73 12.87
C LYS A 197 -7.19 10.89 12.14
N SER A 198 -8.07 9.88 12.19
CA SER A 198 -9.37 9.92 11.50
C SER A 198 -10.50 10.51 12.35
N GLN A 199 -10.31 10.72 13.66
CA GLN A 199 -11.42 11.15 14.51
C GLN A 199 -11.99 12.51 14.14
N ASP A 200 -11.14 13.49 13.84
CA ASP A 200 -11.60 14.84 13.49
C ASP A 200 -12.39 14.84 12.17
N ASP A 201 -11.94 14.04 11.20
CA ASP A 201 -12.60 13.86 9.92
C ASP A 201 -13.98 13.20 10.07
N PHE A 202 -14.11 12.21 10.96
CA PHE A 202 -15.40 11.59 11.30
C PHE A 202 -16.29 12.56 12.08
N ALA A 203 -15.73 13.31 13.03
CA ALA A 203 -16.47 14.29 13.82
C ALA A 203 -17.02 15.44 12.94
N ALA A 204 -16.29 15.82 11.89
CA ALA A 204 -16.70 16.83 10.90
C ALA A 204 -17.96 16.44 10.11
N ILE A 205 -18.28 15.14 10.03
CA ILE A 205 -19.52 14.63 9.42
C ILE A 205 -20.53 14.09 10.45
N GLY A 206 -20.34 14.38 11.75
CA GLY A 206 -21.25 13.95 12.81
C GLY A 206 -21.10 12.49 13.25
N LEU A 207 -20.02 11.81 12.87
CA LEU A 207 -19.73 10.43 13.24
C LEU A 207 -18.63 10.34 14.31
N THR A 208 -18.57 9.18 14.98
CA THR A 208 -17.42 8.75 15.80
C THR A 208 -16.89 7.44 15.28
N LEU A 209 -15.58 7.33 15.09
CA LEU A 209 -14.92 6.05 14.81
C LEU A 209 -14.69 5.30 16.14
N LYS A 210 -15.33 4.14 16.28
CA LYS A 210 -15.37 3.32 17.50
C LYS A 210 -14.28 2.26 17.53
N SER A 211 -13.87 1.75 16.38
CA SER A 211 -12.74 0.83 16.24
C SER A 211 -12.23 0.85 14.81
N PHE A 212 -10.95 0.54 14.63
CA PHE A 212 -10.32 0.32 13.34
C PHE A 212 -9.24 -0.73 13.53
N TYR A 213 -9.42 -1.88 12.87
CA TYR A 213 -8.53 -3.03 12.96
C TYR A 213 -7.95 -3.33 11.59
N ILE A 214 -6.65 -3.63 11.59
CA ILE A 214 -5.93 -4.13 10.43
C ILE A 214 -5.76 -5.63 10.65
N GLU A 215 -6.53 -6.44 9.90
CA GLU A 215 -6.49 -7.91 10.05
C GLU A 215 -5.27 -8.50 9.35
N ASN A 216 -4.89 -7.94 8.21
CA ASN A 216 -3.72 -8.39 7.47
C ASN A 216 -3.17 -7.29 6.57
N MET A 217 -1.84 -7.24 6.46
CA MET A 217 -1.14 -6.49 5.43
C MET A 217 -0.23 -7.46 4.67
N ARG A 218 -0.53 -7.67 3.40
CA ARG A 218 0.26 -8.56 2.54
C ARG A 218 0.96 -7.78 1.43
N PRO A 219 2.19 -8.17 1.07
CA PRO A 219 2.80 -7.74 -0.17
C PRO A 219 1.88 -8.11 -1.34
N SER A 220 1.68 -7.18 -2.27
CA SER A 220 0.94 -7.45 -3.50
C SER A 220 1.75 -8.37 -4.39
N SER A 221 1.10 -9.36 -5.01
CA SER A 221 1.72 -10.30 -5.95
C SER A 221 1.94 -9.72 -7.35
N LYS A 222 2.05 -8.39 -7.48
CA LYS A 222 2.28 -7.75 -8.79
C LYS A 222 3.63 -8.17 -9.35
N SER A 223 3.67 -8.38 -10.67
CA SER A 223 4.89 -8.84 -11.33
C SER A 223 5.97 -7.75 -11.36
N ALA A 224 7.24 -8.15 -11.52
CA ALA A 224 8.34 -7.21 -11.71
C ALA A 224 8.13 -6.30 -12.94
N GLU A 225 7.42 -6.78 -13.96
CA GLU A 225 6.99 -6.02 -15.12
C GLU A 225 5.97 -4.93 -14.80
N GLU A 226 4.99 -5.22 -13.93
CA GLU A 226 4.05 -4.21 -13.45
C GLU A 226 4.77 -3.15 -12.60
N LEU A 227 5.71 -3.56 -11.75
CA LEU A 227 6.52 -2.64 -10.97
C LEU A 227 7.38 -1.74 -11.87
N ARG A 228 7.93 -2.28 -12.98
CA ARG A 228 8.64 -1.50 -14.01
C ARG A 228 7.69 -0.54 -14.73
N ALA A 229 6.50 -0.99 -15.12
CA ALA A 229 5.49 -0.16 -15.78
C ALA A 229 5.02 1.01 -14.88
N MET A 230 5.06 0.81 -13.56
CA MET A 230 4.80 1.85 -12.56
C MET A 230 6.01 2.76 -12.28
N GLY A 231 7.15 2.55 -12.95
CA GLY A 231 8.38 3.34 -12.77
C GLY A 231 9.14 3.05 -11.48
N MET A 232 8.85 1.92 -10.81
CA MET A 232 9.43 1.57 -9.51
C MET A 232 10.72 0.75 -9.60
N LEU A 233 11.06 0.20 -10.77
CA LEU A 233 12.35 -0.45 -11.04
C LEU A 233 13.14 0.36 -12.06
N ASP A 234 14.43 0.53 -11.77
CA ASP A 234 15.38 0.97 -12.79
C ASP A 234 15.60 -0.13 -13.85
N MET A 235 16.02 0.29 -15.04
CA MET A 235 16.27 -0.64 -16.13
C MET A 235 17.35 -1.67 -15.79
N GLN A 236 18.38 -1.27 -15.05
CA GLN A 236 19.43 -2.20 -14.65
C GLN A 236 18.89 -3.29 -13.72
N THR A 237 18.14 -2.91 -12.69
CA THR A 237 17.56 -3.87 -11.74
C THR A 237 16.54 -4.80 -12.39
N TYR A 238 15.74 -4.30 -13.32
CA TYR A 238 14.81 -5.11 -14.09
C TYR A 238 15.54 -6.16 -14.94
N THR A 239 16.61 -5.77 -15.65
CA THR A 239 17.39 -6.72 -16.46
C THR A 239 18.06 -7.80 -15.60
N GLN A 240 18.50 -7.45 -14.38
CA GLN A 240 19.05 -8.42 -13.44
C GLN A 240 18.00 -9.43 -12.95
N LEU A 241 16.79 -8.96 -12.59
CA LEU A 241 15.70 -9.85 -12.19
C LEU A 241 15.27 -10.77 -13.35
N GLN A 242 15.10 -10.22 -14.55
CA GLN A 242 14.73 -11.01 -15.72
C GLN A 242 15.78 -12.07 -16.08
N ALA A 243 17.07 -11.74 -15.93
CA ALA A 243 18.16 -12.70 -16.10
C ALA A 243 18.14 -13.80 -15.01
N ALA A 244 17.87 -13.43 -13.76
CA ALA A 244 17.76 -14.37 -12.65
C ALA A 244 16.57 -15.33 -12.84
N ASP A 245 15.41 -14.82 -13.28
CA ASP A 245 14.23 -15.62 -13.58
C ASP A 245 14.48 -16.57 -14.76
N ALA A 246 15.13 -16.08 -15.84
CA ALA A 246 15.50 -16.92 -16.98
C ALA A 246 16.48 -18.05 -16.60
N LEU A 247 17.43 -17.78 -15.71
CA LEU A 247 18.35 -18.80 -15.18
C LEU A 247 17.61 -19.81 -14.28
N ARG A 248 16.64 -19.38 -13.47
CA ARG A 248 15.79 -20.25 -12.66
C ARG A 248 14.94 -21.17 -13.53
N ASP A 249 14.29 -20.64 -14.56
CA ASP A 249 13.46 -21.41 -15.48
C ASP A 249 14.28 -22.41 -16.29
N ALA A 250 15.51 -22.04 -16.66
CA ALA A 250 16.49 -22.95 -17.28
C ALA A 250 16.92 -24.08 -16.33
N ALA A 251 17.13 -23.77 -15.04
CA ALA A 251 17.49 -24.76 -14.03
C ALA A 251 16.33 -25.70 -13.67
N GLN A 252 15.08 -25.23 -13.72
CA GLN A 252 13.88 -26.03 -13.48
C GLN A 252 13.47 -26.90 -14.69
N ASN A 253 13.96 -26.58 -15.89
CA ASN A 253 13.75 -27.36 -17.11
C ASN A 253 15.06 -27.95 -17.67
N PRO A 254 15.73 -28.88 -16.95
CA PRO A 254 16.99 -29.48 -17.39
C PRO A 254 16.87 -30.27 -18.71
N SER A 255 15.67 -30.76 -19.06
CA SER A 255 15.39 -31.43 -20.33
C SER A 255 15.21 -30.47 -21.53
N GLY A 256 15.16 -29.15 -21.27
CA GLY A 256 15.03 -28.09 -22.28
C GLY A 256 16.35 -27.44 -22.71
N GLY A 257 17.50 -27.96 -22.25
CA GLY A 257 18.83 -27.38 -22.48
C GLY A 257 19.27 -27.26 -23.95
N ALA A 258 18.55 -27.89 -24.89
CA ALA A 258 18.79 -27.74 -26.33
C ALA A 258 18.17 -26.47 -26.95
N GLY A 259 17.17 -25.86 -26.30
CA GLY A 259 16.56 -24.60 -26.76
C GLY A 259 17.34 -23.36 -26.33
N LEU A 260 18.08 -23.45 -25.22
CA LEU A 260 18.86 -22.34 -24.67
C LEU A 260 20.24 -22.21 -25.33
N THR A 261 20.87 -23.31 -25.77
CA THR A 261 22.06 -23.25 -26.62
C THR A 261 21.74 -22.73 -28.02
N ALA A 262 20.51 -22.92 -28.51
CA ALA A 262 20.04 -22.32 -29.75
C ALA A 262 19.64 -20.84 -29.60
N GLY A 263 18.99 -20.45 -28.49
CA GLY A 263 18.60 -19.06 -28.23
C GLY A 263 19.77 -18.13 -27.83
N ILE A 264 20.75 -18.66 -27.11
CA ILE A 264 21.99 -17.94 -26.77
C ILE A 264 23.01 -18.06 -27.92
N GLY A 265 22.99 -19.15 -28.70
CA GLY A 265 23.83 -19.35 -29.88
C GLY A 265 23.40 -18.57 -31.13
N ALA A 266 22.14 -18.16 -31.23
CA ALA A 266 21.64 -17.28 -32.29
C ALA A 266 21.74 -15.79 -31.96
N GLY A 267 22.15 -15.44 -30.73
CA GLY A 267 22.36 -14.08 -30.25
C GLY A 267 23.83 -13.67 -30.23
N ILE A 268 24.54 -13.83 -31.36
CA ILE A 268 25.90 -13.29 -31.54
C ILE A 268 25.81 -11.76 -31.53
N GLY A 269 25.82 -11.19 -30.34
CA GLY A 269 25.72 -9.74 -30.11
C GLY A 269 25.63 -9.36 -28.63
N VAL A 270 25.13 -10.26 -27.77
CA VAL A 270 24.88 -9.97 -26.34
C VAL A 270 25.94 -10.57 -25.40
N GLY A 271 26.81 -11.47 -25.88
CA GLY A 271 27.91 -12.04 -25.08
C GLY A 271 28.97 -11.02 -24.66
N ASN A 272 29.24 -10.01 -25.50
CA ASN A 272 30.25 -8.98 -25.18
C ASN A 272 29.78 -8.00 -24.11
N VAL A 273 28.49 -7.66 -24.04
CA VAL A 273 27.98 -6.71 -23.04
C VAL A 273 27.83 -7.31 -21.64
N ILE A 274 27.63 -8.63 -21.54
CA ILE A 274 27.57 -9.34 -20.25
C ILE A 274 28.96 -9.61 -19.67
N SER A 275 29.95 -9.90 -20.52
CA SER A 275 31.36 -10.00 -20.10
C SER A 275 31.91 -8.65 -19.60
N GLN A 276 31.48 -7.55 -20.20
CA GLN A 276 31.93 -6.20 -19.86
C GLN A 276 31.22 -5.60 -18.63
N SER A 277 29.99 -6.02 -18.32
CA SER A 277 29.28 -5.60 -17.10
C SER A 277 29.76 -6.34 -15.86
N LEU A 278 30.25 -7.59 -16.00
CA LEU A 278 30.75 -8.39 -14.88
C LEU A 278 32.16 -7.97 -14.42
N SER A 279 32.97 -7.34 -15.29
CA SER A 279 34.27 -6.78 -14.90
C SER A 279 34.16 -5.42 -14.19
N GLY A 280 33.00 -4.75 -14.26
CA GLY A 280 32.75 -3.46 -13.61
C GLY A 280 32.31 -3.56 -12.14
N MET A 281 31.97 -4.76 -11.63
CA MET A 281 31.36 -4.94 -10.30
C MET A 281 32.37 -5.24 -9.17
N THR A 282 33.67 -5.39 -9.47
CA THR A 282 34.70 -5.68 -8.46
C THR A 282 35.60 -4.49 -8.11
N GLY A 283 35.29 -3.26 -8.58
CA GLY A 283 36.08 -2.06 -8.30
C GLY A 283 35.28 -0.96 -7.62
N GLY A 284 35.26 -0.92 -6.28
CA GLY A 284 34.56 0.16 -5.56
C GLY A 284 34.65 0.10 -4.04
N ALA A 285 35.86 0.15 -3.47
CA ALA A 285 36.04 0.51 -2.07
C ALA A 285 37.32 1.33 -1.86
N ALA A 286 37.12 2.51 -1.26
CA ALA A 286 38.08 3.37 -0.59
C ALA A 286 39.04 4.24 -1.45
N GLY A 287 38.69 5.53 -1.55
CA GLY A 287 39.63 6.61 -1.80
C GLY A 287 39.34 7.79 -0.88
N ALA A 288 40.26 8.08 0.05
CA ALA A 288 40.51 9.42 0.62
C ALA A 288 41.81 9.40 1.46
N GLY A 289 42.83 10.16 1.03
CA GLY A 289 44.09 10.36 1.76
C GLY A 289 45.26 10.55 0.80
N GLY A 290 45.78 11.77 0.69
CA GLY A 290 46.65 12.20 -0.40
C GLY A 290 48.16 12.14 -0.15
N ALA A 291 48.88 12.49 -1.23
CA ALA A 291 50.20 13.13 -1.33
C ALA A 291 51.29 12.37 -2.11
N ALA A 292 51.47 12.83 -3.37
CA ALA A 292 52.75 13.05 -4.09
C ALA A 292 53.60 11.81 -4.55
N PRO A 293 54.54 11.97 -5.50
CA PRO A 293 54.27 11.84 -6.94
C PRO A 293 55.18 10.80 -7.64
N GLY A 294 54.67 10.11 -8.68
CA GLY A 294 55.54 9.28 -9.52
C GLY A 294 54.85 8.39 -10.55
N THR A 295 54.76 8.91 -11.79
CA THR A 295 54.90 8.19 -13.09
C THR A 295 53.85 7.13 -13.53
N PRO A 296 53.69 6.92 -14.87
CA PRO A 296 52.43 6.49 -15.50
C PRO A 296 52.30 4.97 -15.66
N SER A 297 51.07 4.50 -15.89
CA SER A 297 50.70 3.13 -16.29
C SER A 297 50.06 3.18 -17.70
N PRO A 298 49.84 2.09 -18.47
CA PRO A 298 50.26 0.67 -18.35
C PRO A 298 50.81 0.04 -19.66
N ALA A 299 51.63 -1.01 -19.58
CA ALA A 299 51.82 -2.01 -20.66
C ALA A 299 52.46 -3.31 -20.12
N GLY A 300 52.10 -4.45 -20.71
CA GLY A 300 52.32 -5.79 -20.16
C GLY A 300 53.76 -6.20 -19.84
N GLY A 301 53.89 -6.96 -18.75
CA GLY A 301 55.09 -7.70 -18.38
C GLY A 301 54.76 -8.73 -17.30
N ALA A 302 55.04 -10.01 -17.56
CA ALA A 302 54.87 -11.09 -16.59
C ALA A 302 55.68 -10.81 -15.30
N PRO A 303 55.17 -11.18 -14.11
CA PRO A 303 55.87 -10.98 -12.84
C PRO A 303 57.21 -11.71 -12.83
N ALA A 304 58.23 -11.10 -12.21
CA ALA A 304 59.61 -11.59 -12.22
C ALA A 304 59.81 -12.93 -11.47
N VAL A 305 58.87 -13.31 -10.58
CA VAL A 305 58.90 -14.54 -9.81
C VAL A 305 57.49 -15.13 -9.77
N MET A 306 57.36 -16.41 -10.11
CA MET A 306 56.09 -17.15 -10.24
C MET A 306 55.99 -18.27 -9.19
N THR A 307 54.76 -18.58 -8.82
CA THR A 307 54.40 -19.82 -8.12
C THR A 307 54.39 -21.02 -9.08
N PRO A 308 54.44 -22.27 -8.58
CA PRO A 308 54.31 -23.46 -9.43
C PRO A 308 53.02 -23.45 -10.27
N ALA A 309 51.89 -23.04 -9.69
CA ALA A 309 50.61 -22.90 -10.40
C ALA A 309 50.65 -21.86 -11.53
N GLU A 310 51.31 -20.71 -11.31
CA GLU A 310 51.46 -19.67 -12.35
C GLU A 310 52.43 -20.08 -13.45
N ALA A 311 53.49 -20.82 -13.11
CA ALA A 311 54.40 -21.40 -14.09
C ALA A 311 53.72 -22.51 -14.92
N ALA A 312 52.87 -23.32 -14.30
CA ALA A 312 52.05 -24.32 -14.98
C ALA A 312 51.07 -23.68 -15.97
N ALA A 313 50.43 -22.58 -15.59
CA ALA A 313 49.57 -21.80 -16.47
C ALA A 313 50.35 -21.18 -17.66
N TYR A 314 51.59 -20.76 -17.44
CA TYR A 314 52.45 -20.22 -18.50
C TYR A 314 52.92 -21.30 -19.47
N LEU A 315 53.34 -22.46 -18.96
CA LEU A 315 53.81 -23.61 -19.75
C LEU A 315 52.66 -24.44 -20.35
N ARG A 316 51.41 -24.20 -19.93
CA ARG A 316 50.22 -25.00 -20.28
C ARG A 316 50.34 -26.49 -19.92
N VAL A 317 50.94 -26.79 -18.78
CA VAL A 317 51.08 -28.15 -18.21
C VAL A 317 50.42 -28.22 -16.83
N SER A 318 50.37 -29.42 -16.23
CA SER A 318 49.84 -29.56 -14.87
C SER A 318 50.84 -29.02 -13.83
N GLU A 319 50.33 -28.56 -12.68
CA GLU A 319 51.20 -28.11 -11.58
C GLU A 319 52.09 -29.24 -11.05
N GLU A 320 51.61 -30.49 -11.11
CA GLU A 320 52.35 -31.69 -10.70
C GLU A 320 53.61 -31.91 -11.57
N ASP A 321 53.50 -31.68 -12.89
CA ASP A 321 54.62 -31.80 -13.82
C ASP A 321 55.70 -30.74 -13.56
N VAL A 322 55.29 -29.51 -13.21
CA VAL A 322 56.23 -28.44 -12.85
C VAL A 322 56.95 -28.77 -11.54
N ILE A 323 56.25 -29.32 -10.56
CA ILE A 323 56.86 -29.77 -9.29
C ILE A 323 57.79 -30.97 -9.54
N ALA A 324 57.44 -31.88 -10.44
CA ALA A 324 58.30 -33.01 -10.82
C ALA A 324 59.60 -32.53 -11.49
N ALA A 325 59.53 -31.57 -12.41
CA ALA A 325 60.69 -30.98 -13.08
C ALA A 325 61.63 -30.24 -12.09
N ILE A 326 61.07 -29.60 -11.05
CA ILE A 326 61.86 -29.00 -9.97
C ILE A 326 62.58 -30.08 -9.14
N ASN A 327 61.88 -31.17 -8.81
CA ASN A 327 62.47 -32.26 -8.02
C ASN A 327 63.50 -33.08 -8.80
N ALA A 328 63.34 -33.20 -10.12
CA ALA A 328 64.31 -33.81 -11.02
C ALA A 328 65.56 -32.95 -11.24
N GLY A 329 65.54 -31.69 -10.81
CA GLY A 329 66.65 -30.74 -10.97
C GLY A 329 66.72 -30.07 -12.35
N GLU A 330 65.71 -30.28 -13.20
CA GLU A 330 65.63 -29.74 -14.56
C GLU A 330 65.18 -28.27 -14.56
N LEU A 331 64.30 -27.89 -13.62
CA LEU A 331 63.84 -26.51 -13.44
C LEU A 331 64.41 -25.89 -12.16
N LYS A 332 65.22 -24.83 -12.29
CA LYS A 332 65.79 -24.10 -11.15
C LYS A 332 64.70 -23.34 -10.40
N ALA A 333 64.43 -23.73 -9.15
CA ALA A 333 63.50 -23.03 -8.26
C ALA A 333 64.11 -22.84 -6.87
N LYS A 334 63.72 -21.77 -6.17
CA LYS A 334 64.13 -21.51 -4.79
C LYS A 334 63.01 -21.93 -3.83
N LYS A 335 63.31 -22.86 -2.93
CA LYS A 335 62.39 -23.26 -1.85
C LYS A 335 62.44 -22.21 -0.73
N ILE A 336 61.30 -21.64 -0.40
CA ILE A 336 61.11 -20.70 0.71
C ILE A 336 60.03 -21.29 1.62
N GLY A 337 60.43 -21.89 2.74
CA GLY A 337 59.54 -22.65 3.60
C GLY A 337 58.97 -23.88 2.87
N ASN A 338 57.64 -23.99 2.80
CA ASN A 338 56.94 -25.08 2.09
C ASN A 338 56.60 -24.74 0.63
N ALA A 339 56.93 -23.54 0.16
CA ALA A 339 56.59 -23.08 -1.19
C ALA A 339 57.82 -22.97 -2.09
N PHE A 340 57.65 -23.23 -3.38
CA PHE A 340 58.66 -22.98 -4.42
C PHE A 340 58.40 -21.63 -5.10
N ARG A 341 59.49 -20.98 -5.51
CA ARG A 341 59.48 -19.74 -6.29
C ARG A 341 60.39 -19.91 -7.50
N ILE A 342 59.83 -19.68 -8.68
CA ILE A 342 60.48 -19.87 -9.97
C ILE A 342 60.71 -18.48 -10.56
N SER A 343 61.93 -18.12 -10.92
CA SER A 343 62.18 -16.87 -11.62
C SER A 343 61.81 -17.02 -13.10
N LYS A 344 61.37 -15.92 -13.73
CA LYS A 344 61.08 -15.93 -15.16
C LYS A 344 62.30 -16.35 -16.00
N GLU A 345 63.49 -15.94 -15.58
CA GLU A 345 64.76 -16.30 -16.22
C GLU A 345 65.01 -17.81 -16.20
N ALA A 346 64.72 -18.49 -15.08
CA ALA A 346 64.86 -19.93 -14.96
C ALA A 346 63.85 -20.69 -15.85
N LEU A 347 62.64 -20.16 -16.01
CA LEU A 347 61.62 -20.70 -16.89
C LEU A 347 61.99 -20.53 -18.37
N ASP A 348 62.53 -19.36 -18.74
CA ASP A 348 63.02 -19.07 -20.09
C ASP A 348 64.29 -19.88 -20.43
N GLU A 349 65.16 -20.17 -19.45
CA GLU A 349 66.33 -21.06 -19.61
C GLU A 349 65.89 -22.51 -19.84
N PHE A 350 64.90 -23.00 -19.08
CA PHE A 350 64.30 -24.34 -19.26
C PHE A 350 63.67 -24.51 -20.66
N LEU A 351 62.93 -23.50 -21.13
CA LEU A 351 62.35 -23.49 -22.48
C LEU A 351 63.39 -23.44 -23.61
N LYS A 352 64.59 -22.91 -23.34
CA LYS A 352 65.70 -22.87 -24.32
C LYS A 352 66.58 -24.13 -24.28
N GLY A 353 66.54 -24.88 -23.18
CA GLY A 353 67.36 -26.08 -22.95
C GLY A 353 66.68 -27.40 -23.30
N SER A 354 65.54 -27.36 -24.00
CA SER A 354 64.79 -28.53 -24.48
C SER A 354 64.91 -28.72 -25.98
#